data_AF-A0A0A9WQ42-F1
#
_entry.id   AF-A0A0A9WQ42-F1
#
_cell.length_a   1.000
_cell.length_b   1.000
_cell.length_c   1.000
_cell.angle_alpha   90.00
_cell.angle_beta   90.00
_cell.angle_gamma   90.00
#
_symmetry.space_group_name_H-M   'P 1'
#
loop_
_entity.id
_entity.type
_entity.pdbx_description
1 polymer ?
#
loop_
_entity_poly.entity_id
_entity_poly.type
_entity_poly.pdbx_seq_one_letter_code
_entity_poly.pdbx_strand_id
1 'polypeptide(L)'
;KVKMGGYNPVFTPAQEEELKQYIHMFEESLFGLTYRDVRRIAFQLAEMNGIPHTFCRNKQEAGKDWLYGFKERHPSVVLRNPEPTSIARAMGFNRVVVGHFYDNLESLLTQYKFSPNDIYNVDETGLMTVPNKPSRVLALRGKKQVGVISSAERGTLVTVELCMNAAGNFVPPMFVFPRKKENLRLMEDAFPGSFATYHPSGWINKELFIHWFKRFVEYS
;
A
#
# COMPACT_ATOMS: atom_id res chain seq x y z
N LYS A 1 4.42 -33.06 28.03
CA LYS A 1 4.35 -31.76 28.74
C LYS A 1 3.00 -31.67 29.43
N VAL A 2 2.99 -31.60 30.76
CA VAL A 2 1.79 -31.50 31.59
C VAL A 2 1.10 -30.15 31.32
N LYS A 3 -0.19 -30.15 31.00
CA LYS A 3 -1.03 -28.95 30.86
C LYS A 3 -1.23 -28.36 32.27
N MET A 4 -0.32 -27.47 32.70
CA MET A 4 -0.49 -26.73 33.94
C MET A 4 -1.57 -25.66 33.76
N GLY A 5 -2.70 -25.83 34.47
CA GLY A 5 -3.71 -24.79 34.72
C GLY A 5 -4.33 -24.13 33.49
N GLY A 6 -5.13 -24.89 32.73
CA GLY A 6 -5.81 -24.34 31.55
C GLY A 6 -6.91 -23.37 31.94
N TYR A 7 -6.71 -22.07 31.71
CA TYR A 7 -7.84 -21.16 31.54
C TYR A 7 -8.71 -21.72 30.41
N ASN A 8 -9.93 -22.11 30.74
CA ASN A 8 -10.87 -22.56 29.72
C ASN A 8 -11.13 -21.40 28.75
N PRO A 9 -11.19 -21.67 27.43
CA PRO A 9 -11.62 -20.66 26.47
C PRO A 9 -12.97 -20.07 26.90
N VAL A 10 -13.07 -18.74 26.88
CA VAL A 10 -14.31 -18.03 27.24
C VAL A 10 -15.44 -18.36 26.26
N PHE A 11 -15.08 -18.62 25.01
CA PHE A 11 -16.01 -18.95 23.94
C PHE A 11 -15.92 -20.43 23.56
N THR A 12 -17.05 -20.96 23.11
CA THR A 12 -17.10 -22.26 22.44
C THR A 12 -16.37 -22.20 21.08
N PRO A 13 -15.93 -23.34 20.53
CA PRO A 13 -15.34 -23.36 19.19
C PRO A 13 -16.23 -22.74 18.11
N ALA A 14 -17.56 -22.92 18.20
CA ALA A 14 -18.51 -22.34 17.27
C ALA A 14 -18.54 -20.80 17.33
N GLN A 15 -18.50 -20.23 18.54
CA GLN A 15 -18.46 -18.77 18.74
C GLN A 15 -17.12 -18.17 18.31
N GLU A 16 -16.00 -18.88 18.53
CA GLU A 16 -14.71 -18.42 18.01
C GLU A 16 -14.65 -18.47 16.48
N GLU A 17 -15.28 -19.47 15.85
CA GLU A 17 -15.41 -19.54 14.40
C GLU A 17 -16.29 -18.41 13.84
N GLU A 18 -17.41 -18.08 14.50
CA GLU A 18 -18.23 -16.92 14.14
C GLU A 18 -17.44 -15.61 14.24
N LEU A 19 -16.67 -15.42 15.32
CA LEU A 19 -15.80 -14.25 15.47
C LEU A 19 -14.73 -14.19 14.37
N LYS A 20 -14.18 -15.33 13.95
CA LYS A 20 -13.25 -15.42 12.82
C LYS A 20 -13.93 -15.03 11.51
N GLN A 21 -15.15 -15.52 11.25
CA GLN A 21 -15.92 -15.15 10.06
C GLN A 21 -16.24 -13.66 10.04
N TYR A 22 -16.54 -13.08 11.20
CA TYR A 22 -16.76 -11.64 11.35
C TYR A 22 -15.51 -10.82 11.02
N ILE A 23 -14.32 -11.25 11.50
CA ILE A 23 -13.04 -10.63 11.13
C ILE A 23 -12.83 -10.68 9.61
N HIS A 24 -13.11 -11.82 8.98
CA HIS A 24 -12.94 -11.98 7.54
C HIS A 24 -13.90 -11.09 6.73
N MET A 25 -15.18 -11.02 7.12
CA MET A 25 -16.17 -10.15 6.47
C MET A 25 -15.71 -8.67 6.48
N PHE A 26 -15.18 -8.19 7.61
CA PHE A 26 -14.65 -6.83 7.71
C PHE A 26 -13.40 -6.63 6.84
N GLU A 27 -12.54 -7.63 6.74
CA GLU A 27 -11.37 -7.61 5.88
C GLU A 27 -11.74 -7.58 4.39
N GLU A 28 -12.67 -8.42 3.93
CA GLU A 28 -13.19 -8.40 2.55
C GLU A 28 -13.84 -7.06 2.20
N SER A 29 -14.42 -6.38 3.19
CA SER A 29 -15.03 -5.06 3.04
C SER A 29 -14.01 -3.91 3.14
N LEU A 30 -12.70 -4.20 3.23
CA LEU A 30 -11.60 -3.24 3.42
C LEU A 30 -11.65 -2.45 4.75
N PHE A 31 -12.38 -2.97 5.75
CA PHE A 31 -12.48 -2.42 7.10
C PHE A 31 -11.74 -3.30 8.12
N GLY A 32 -10.46 -3.59 7.87
CA GLY A 32 -9.66 -4.49 8.71
C GLY A 32 -9.67 -4.12 10.20
N LEU A 33 -9.79 -5.12 11.06
CA LEU A 33 -9.90 -4.95 12.52
C LEU A 33 -8.53 -5.01 13.20
N THR A 34 -8.27 -4.09 14.13
CA THR A 34 -7.04 -4.11 14.91
C THR A 34 -7.11 -5.14 16.05
N TYR A 35 -5.97 -5.42 16.68
CA TYR A 35 -5.94 -6.21 17.93
C TYR A 35 -6.82 -5.65 19.03
N ARG A 36 -6.99 -4.32 19.09
CA ARG A 36 -7.86 -3.72 20.10
C ARG A 36 -9.33 -3.94 19.76
N ASP A 37 -9.70 -3.83 18.49
CA ASP A 37 -11.08 -4.00 18.03
C ASP A 37 -11.54 -5.43 18.26
N VAL A 38 -10.74 -6.42 17.89
CA VAL A 38 -11.07 -7.85 18.14
C VAL A 38 -11.25 -8.12 19.64
N ARG A 39 -10.41 -7.53 20.51
CA ARG A 39 -10.55 -7.67 21.97
C ARG A 39 -11.81 -6.99 22.51
N ARG A 40 -12.25 -5.89 21.92
CA ARG A 40 -13.48 -5.19 22.29
C ARG A 40 -14.72 -5.94 21.81
N ILE A 41 -14.69 -6.46 20.58
CA ILE A 41 -15.75 -7.29 20.02
C ILE A 41 -15.93 -8.55 20.85
N ALA A 42 -14.84 -9.20 21.25
CA ALA A 42 -14.90 -10.33 22.18
C ALA A 42 -15.56 -9.96 23.52
N PHE A 43 -15.21 -8.83 24.12
CA PHE A 43 -15.87 -8.36 25.34
C PHE A 43 -17.38 -8.16 25.14
N GLN A 44 -17.77 -7.48 24.06
CA GLN A 44 -19.18 -7.24 23.72
C GLN A 44 -19.93 -8.54 23.47
N LEU A 45 -19.36 -9.47 22.71
CA LEU A 45 -19.93 -10.78 22.44
C LEU A 45 -20.21 -11.54 23.75
N ALA A 46 -19.29 -11.45 24.71
CA ALA A 46 -19.44 -12.12 26.00
C ALA A 46 -20.53 -11.46 26.87
N GLU A 47 -20.54 -10.13 27.01
CA GLU A 47 -21.57 -9.42 27.80
C GLU A 47 -22.97 -9.56 27.17
N MET A 48 -23.11 -9.42 25.85
CA MET A 48 -24.41 -9.48 25.15
C MET A 48 -25.03 -10.87 25.19
N ASN A 49 -24.22 -11.93 25.17
CA ASN A 49 -24.70 -13.31 25.28
C ASN A 49 -24.73 -13.82 26.73
N GLY A 50 -24.45 -12.97 27.73
CA GLY A 50 -24.45 -13.34 29.15
C GLY A 50 -23.40 -14.41 29.52
N ILE A 51 -22.31 -14.49 28.76
CA ILE A 51 -21.26 -15.51 28.94
C ILE A 51 -20.36 -15.10 30.12
N PRO A 52 -20.18 -15.95 31.14
CA PRO A 52 -19.25 -15.66 32.23
C PRO A 52 -17.82 -15.49 31.72
N HIS A 53 -17.18 -14.36 32.02
CA HIS A 53 -15.83 -14.06 31.58
C HIS A 53 -15.00 -13.28 32.60
N THR A 54 -13.69 -13.35 32.47
CA THR A 54 -12.71 -12.62 33.30
C THR A 54 -12.18 -11.34 32.63
N PHE A 55 -12.79 -10.93 31.51
CA PHE A 55 -12.39 -9.73 30.77
C PHE A 55 -12.56 -8.44 31.60
N CYS A 56 -11.79 -7.42 31.25
CA CYS A 56 -11.73 -6.18 32.02
C CYS A 56 -12.95 -5.31 31.72
N ARG A 57 -13.94 -5.29 32.63
CA ARG A 57 -15.15 -4.45 32.52
C ARG A 57 -14.84 -2.96 32.44
N ASN A 58 -13.83 -2.47 33.19
CA ASN A 58 -13.45 -1.05 33.16
C ASN A 58 -12.91 -0.59 31.79
N LYS A 59 -12.19 -1.46 31.09
CA LYS A 59 -11.63 -1.16 29.76
C LYS A 59 -12.51 -1.64 28.60
N GLN A 60 -13.54 -2.43 28.92
CA GLN A 60 -14.45 -3.07 27.97
C GLN A 60 -13.70 -3.84 26.87
N GLU A 61 -12.68 -4.60 27.25
CA GLU A 61 -11.86 -5.38 26.33
C GLU A 61 -11.37 -6.69 26.95
N ALA A 62 -11.27 -7.72 26.12
CA ALA A 62 -10.62 -8.99 26.47
C ALA A 62 -9.11 -8.79 26.72
N GLY A 63 -8.47 -9.71 27.44
CA GLY A 63 -7.03 -9.65 27.70
C GLY A 63 -6.17 -9.85 26.44
N LYS A 64 -4.88 -9.48 26.50
CA LYS A 64 -3.93 -9.78 25.41
C LYS A 64 -3.71 -11.29 25.28
N ASP A 65 -3.63 -11.99 26.40
CA ASP A 65 -3.43 -13.45 26.43
C ASP A 65 -4.60 -14.21 25.80
N TRP A 66 -5.83 -13.72 25.99
CA TRP A 66 -7.00 -14.27 25.30
C TRP A 66 -6.85 -14.17 23.78
N LEU A 67 -6.44 -13.00 23.28
CA LEU A 67 -6.24 -12.77 21.85
C LEU A 67 -5.11 -13.64 21.28
N TYR A 68 -3.99 -13.80 22.03
CA TYR A 68 -2.92 -14.70 21.62
C TYR A 68 -3.40 -16.15 21.54
N GLY A 69 -4.15 -16.62 22.55
CA GLY A 69 -4.75 -17.94 22.52
C GLY A 69 -5.75 -18.12 21.37
N PHE A 70 -6.59 -17.11 21.09
CA PHE A 70 -7.52 -17.13 19.96
C PHE A 70 -6.78 -17.30 18.63
N LYS A 71 -5.67 -16.57 18.43
CA LYS A 71 -4.82 -16.71 17.23
C LYS A 71 -4.08 -18.04 17.15
N GLU A 72 -3.67 -18.61 18.27
CA GLU A 72 -3.07 -19.96 18.29
C GLU A 72 -4.09 -21.03 17.85
N ARG A 73 -5.36 -20.86 18.24
CA ARG A 73 -6.46 -21.74 17.81
C ARG A 73 -6.90 -21.48 16.37
N HIS A 74 -6.75 -20.24 15.87
CA HIS A 74 -7.13 -19.82 14.52
C HIS A 74 -5.92 -19.27 13.76
N PRO A 75 -4.98 -20.14 13.33
CA PRO A 75 -3.72 -19.73 12.72
C PRO A 75 -3.89 -18.98 11.38
N SER A 76 -5.05 -19.06 10.74
CA SER A 76 -5.38 -18.26 9.55
C SER A 76 -5.59 -16.77 9.84
N VAL A 77 -5.85 -16.38 11.09
CA VAL A 77 -6.00 -14.99 11.50
C VAL A 77 -4.62 -14.40 11.83
N VAL A 78 -4.04 -13.71 10.85
CA VAL A 78 -2.70 -13.14 10.93
C VAL A 78 -2.72 -11.61 10.94
N LEU A 79 -1.70 -10.99 11.55
CA LEU A 79 -1.53 -9.55 11.49
C LEU A 79 -0.83 -9.16 10.18
N ARG A 80 -1.42 -8.21 9.46
CA ARG A 80 -0.86 -7.63 8.23
C ARG A 80 -0.82 -6.12 8.34
N ASN A 81 0.05 -5.50 7.56
CA ASN A 81 0.00 -4.06 7.33
C ASN A 81 -0.94 -3.84 6.15
N PRO A 82 -2.07 -3.13 6.32
CA PRO A 82 -2.96 -2.84 5.20
C PRO A 82 -2.30 -1.84 4.26
N GLU A 83 -2.57 -1.99 2.97
CA GLU A 83 -2.21 -0.98 1.97
C GLU A 83 -3.30 0.09 1.91
N PRO A 84 -2.93 1.39 1.89
CA PRO A 84 -3.90 2.46 1.72
C PRO A 84 -4.62 2.34 0.37
N THR A 85 -5.91 1.99 0.41
CA THR A 85 -6.78 1.92 -0.78
C THR A 85 -7.81 3.03 -0.71
N SER A 86 -7.90 3.86 -1.76
CA SER A 86 -8.92 4.90 -1.82
C SER A 86 -10.30 4.30 -2.09
N ILE A 87 -11.34 4.97 -1.62
CA ILE A 87 -12.74 4.57 -1.87
C ILE A 87 -13.02 4.43 -3.37
N ALA A 88 -12.48 5.36 -4.19
CA ALA A 88 -12.62 5.31 -5.63
C ALA A 88 -12.02 4.03 -6.25
N ARG A 89 -10.84 3.57 -5.78
CA ARG A 89 -10.25 2.30 -6.23
C ARG A 89 -11.08 1.11 -5.77
N ALA A 90 -11.53 1.11 -4.51
CA ALA A 90 -12.37 0.04 -3.96
C ALA A 90 -13.68 -0.12 -4.75
N MET A 91 -14.35 0.99 -5.07
CA MET A 91 -15.60 0.99 -5.85
C MET A 91 -15.37 0.64 -7.33
N GLY A 92 -14.26 1.12 -7.91
CA GLY A 92 -13.91 0.86 -9.31
C GLY A 92 -13.47 -0.58 -9.58
N PHE A 93 -12.93 -1.27 -8.58
CA PHE A 93 -12.45 -2.65 -8.71
C PHE A 93 -13.59 -3.67 -8.49
N ASN A 94 -14.60 -3.62 -9.35
CA ASN A 94 -15.70 -4.60 -9.35
C ASN A 94 -15.74 -5.39 -10.67
N ARG A 95 -16.35 -6.58 -10.63
CA ARG A 95 -16.38 -7.52 -11.76
C ARG A 95 -16.92 -6.91 -13.05
N VAL A 96 -17.92 -6.03 -12.97
CA VAL A 96 -18.55 -5.41 -14.14
C VAL A 96 -17.59 -4.41 -14.79
N VAL A 97 -17.00 -3.51 -14.00
CA VAL A 97 -16.03 -2.51 -14.50
C VAL A 97 -14.78 -3.19 -15.07
N VAL A 98 -14.25 -4.19 -14.36
CA VAL A 98 -13.09 -4.95 -14.81
C VAL A 98 -13.42 -5.77 -16.07
N GLY A 99 -14.60 -6.38 -16.13
CA GLY A 99 -15.08 -7.08 -17.32
C GLY A 99 -15.11 -6.18 -18.55
N HIS A 100 -15.77 -5.02 -18.44
CA HIS A 100 -15.81 -4.04 -19.52
C HIS A 100 -14.43 -3.56 -19.98
N PHE A 101 -13.47 -3.41 -19.06
CA PHE A 101 -12.10 -3.07 -19.43
C PHE A 101 -11.47 -4.15 -20.31
N TYR A 102 -11.58 -5.42 -19.93
CA TYR A 102 -11.00 -6.52 -20.70
C TYR A 102 -11.73 -6.77 -22.02
N ASP A 103 -13.06 -6.61 -22.06
CA ASP A 103 -13.83 -6.70 -23.31
C ASP A 103 -13.34 -5.65 -24.31
N ASN A 104 -13.15 -4.40 -23.87
CA ASN A 104 -12.63 -3.32 -24.70
C ASN A 104 -11.18 -3.60 -25.15
N LEU A 105 -10.33 -4.06 -24.23
CA LEU A 105 -8.94 -4.39 -24.53
C LEU A 105 -8.83 -5.51 -25.56
N GLU A 106 -9.61 -6.59 -25.42
CA GLU A 106 -9.65 -7.71 -26.35
C GLU A 106 -10.12 -7.28 -27.74
N SER A 107 -11.17 -6.44 -27.80
CA SER A 107 -11.67 -5.88 -29.05
C SER A 107 -10.59 -5.09 -29.80
N LEU A 108 -9.89 -4.19 -29.09
CA LEU A 108 -8.82 -3.38 -29.66
C LEU A 108 -7.62 -4.22 -30.11
N LEU A 109 -7.19 -5.17 -29.28
CA LEU A 109 -6.07 -6.07 -29.63
C LEU A 109 -6.39 -6.93 -30.86
N THR A 110 -7.62 -7.42 -30.97
CA THR A 110 -8.06 -8.22 -32.12
C THR A 110 -8.15 -7.39 -33.41
N GLN A 111 -8.69 -6.17 -33.31
CA GLN A 111 -8.88 -5.27 -34.45
C GLN A 111 -7.55 -4.76 -35.02
N TYR A 112 -6.68 -4.22 -34.16
CA TYR A 112 -5.47 -3.52 -34.59
C TYR A 112 -4.22 -4.39 -34.59
N LYS A 113 -4.25 -5.54 -33.91
CA LYS A 113 -3.15 -6.51 -33.85
C LYS A 113 -1.82 -5.86 -33.41
N PHE A 114 -1.90 -5.06 -32.35
CA PHE A 114 -0.73 -4.38 -31.77
C PHE A 114 0.39 -5.40 -31.47
N SER A 115 1.60 -5.09 -31.92
CA SER A 115 2.79 -5.81 -31.49
C SER A 115 3.21 -5.33 -30.09
N PRO A 116 4.10 -6.06 -29.39
CA PRO A 116 4.66 -5.58 -28.13
C PRO A 116 5.37 -4.21 -28.23
N ASN A 117 5.78 -3.79 -29.42
CA ASN A 117 6.38 -2.48 -29.62
C ASN A 117 5.37 -1.33 -29.61
N ASP A 118 4.08 -1.63 -29.80
CA ASP A 118 3.00 -0.65 -29.95
C ASP A 118 2.22 -0.44 -28.64
N ILE A 119 2.50 -1.25 -27.62
CA ILE A 119 1.81 -1.21 -26.32
C ILE A 119 2.75 -0.59 -25.29
N TYR A 120 2.42 0.62 -24.85
CA TYR A 120 3.19 1.37 -23.86
C TYR A 120 2.44 1.48 -22.54
N ASN A 121 3.17 1.37 -21.44
CA ASN A 121 2.71 1.79 -20.13
C ASN A 121 3.49 3.03 -19.71
N VAL A 122 2.77 4.08 -19.33
CA VAL A 122 3.32 5.32 -18.78
C VAL A 122 2.82 5.46 -17.34
N ASP A 123 3.72 5.77 -16.42
CA ASP A 123 3.37 6.01 -15.03
C ASP A 123 4.36 6.95 -14.33
N GLU A 124 3.85 7.62 -13.30
CA GLU A 124 4.57 8.60 -12.52
C GLU A 124 5.19 7.97 -11.28
N THR A 125 6.46 8.31 -11.01
CA THR A 125 7.12 7.95 -9.75
C THR A 125 7.74 9.15 -9.06
N GLY A 126 7.68 9.15 -7.73
CA GLY A 126 8.27 10.18 -6.90
C GLY A 126 9.64 9.77 -6.36
N LEU A 127 10.69 10.49 -6.74
CA LEU A 127 12.04 10.32 -6.21
C LEU A 127 12.35 11.36 -5.14
N MET A 128 12.60 10.88 -3.92
CA MET A 128 13.01 11.73 -2.80
C MET A 128 14.53 11.95 -2.85
N THR A 129 14.99 13.21 -2.81
CA THR A 129 16.44 13.51 -2.74
C THR A 129 17.08 13.10 -1.41
N VAL A 130 16.26 12.90 -0.37
CA VAL A 130 16.68 12.35 0.92
C VAL A 130 15.74 11.21 1.29
N PRO A 131 16.24 9.99 1.53
CA PRO A 131 15.40 8.85 1.86
C PRO A 131 14.56 9.08 3.13
N ASN A 132 13.25 8.84 3.04
CA ASN A 132 12.33 8.95 4.18
C ASN A 132 12.52 7.83 5.23
N LYS A 133 13.10 6.70 4.82
CA LYS A 133 13.40 5.57 5.69
C LYS A 133 14.88 5.24 5.55
N PRO A 134 15.72 5.52 6.56
CA PRO A 134 17.09 5.08 6.53
C PRO A 134 17.15 3.55 6.53
N SER A 135 18.19 3.00 5.91
CA SER A 135 18.48 1.57 5.97
C SER A 135 18.56 1.10 7.42
N ARG A 136 18.14 -0.13 7.69
CA ARG A 136 18.30 -0.74 9.01
C ARG A 136 19.79 -0.82 9.33
N VAL A 137 20.17 -0.31 10.50
CA VAL A 137 21.55 -0.31 10.98
C VAL A 137 21.72 -1.31 12.13
N LEU A 138 22.92 -1.84 12.30
CA LEU A 138 23.28 -2.62 13.47
C LEU A 138 23.39 -1.68 14.68
N ALA A 139 22.79 -2.08 15.80
CA ALA A 139 22.83 -1.33 17.05
C ALA A 139 22.91 -2.28 18.25
N LEU A 140 23.44 -1.79 19.38
CA LEU A 140 23.53 -2.55 20.61
C LEU A 140 22.14 -2.98 21.09
N ARG A 141 22.01 -4.24 21.51
CA ARG A 141 20.78 -4.78 22.09
C ARG A 141 20.32 -3.91 23.27
N GLY A 142 19.04 -3.55 23.29
CA GLY A 142 18.44 -2.71 24.33
C GLY A 142 18.50 -1.20 24.06
N LYS A 143 19.29 -0.74 23.09
CA LYS A 143 19.29 0.67 22.66
C LYS A 143 18.06 0.96 21.80
N LYS A 144 17.13 1.74 22.35
CA LYS A 144 15.86 2.08 21.68
C LYS A 144 15.98 3.22 20.66
N GLN A 145 16.87 4.18 20.90
CA GLN A 145 17.10 5.32 20.02
C GLN A 145 18.44 5.15 19.31
N VAL A 146 18.37 4.98 17.99
CA VAL A 146 19.54 4.84 17.11
C VAL A 146 19.45 5.96 16.08
N GLY A 147 20.40 6.89 16.13
CA GLY A 147 20.50 8.00 15.19
C GLY A 147 21.30 7.61 13.95
N VAL A 148 20.97 8.24 12.82
CA VAL A 148 21.71 8.17 11.55
C VAL A 148 21.89 9.60 11.05
N ILE A 149 23.07 9.95 10.55
CA ILE A 149 23.32 11.25 9.92
C ILE A 149 22.66 11.24 8.54
N SER A 150 21.87 12.28 8.25
CA SER A 150 21.21 12.50 6.96
C SER A 150 21.71 13.81 6.34
N SER A 151 21.75 13.89 5.01
CA SER A 151 22.17 15.10 4.27
C SER A 151 21.22 16.28 4.49
N ALA A 152 19.95 16.03 4.82
CA ALA A 152 19.01 17.04 5.31
C ALA A 152 17.89 16.37 6.14
N GLU A 153 17.15 17.18 6.89
CA GLU A 153 15.97 16.70 7.65
C GLU A 153 14.83 16.25 6.74
N ARG A 154 14.65 16.93 5.60
CA ARG A 154 13.62 16.61 4.61
C ARG A 154 14.15 16.78 3.20
N GLY A 155 13.98 15.76 2.39
CA GLY A 155 14.28 15.81 0.96
C GLY A 155 13.17 16.48 0.16
N THR A 156 13.51 16.86 -1.06
CA THR A 156 12.58 17.38 -2.05
C THR A 156 12.12 16.21 -2.92
N LEU A 157 10.82 16.13 -3.19
CA LEU A 157 10.25 15.14 -4.11
C LEU A 157 10.40 15.64 -5.55
N VAL A 158 11.07 14.87 -6.39
CA VAL A 158 11.13 15.06 -7.84
C VAL A 158 10.19 14.03 -8.46
N THR A 159 9.27 14.47 -9.32
CA THR A 159 8.42 13.53 -10.06
C THR A 159 9.13 13.13 -11.35
N VAL A 160 9.05 11.86 -11.69
CA VAL A 160 9.61 11.29 -12.91
C VAL A 160 8.50 10.57 -13.65
N GLU A 161 8.28 10.96 -14.90
CA GLU A 161 7.41 10.26 -15.83
C GLU A 161 8.23 9.19 -16.54
N LEU A 162 7.83 7.93 -16.38
CA LEU A 162 8.51 6.78 -16.97
C LEU A 162 7.57 6.11 -17.96
N CYS A 163 8.09 5.74 -19.12
CA CYS A 163 7.32 5.05 -20.14
C CYS A 163 8.15 3.94 -20.79
N MET A 164 7.53 2.78 -20.97
CA MET A 164 8.16 1.58 -21.51
C MET A 164 7.15 0.81 -22.35
N ASN A 165 7.61 0.23 -23.46
CA ASN A 165 6.77 -0.67 -24.25
C ASN A 165 6.85 -2.12 -23.75
N ALA A 166 5.88 -2.93 -24.16
CA ALA A 166 5.80 -4.34 -23.80
C ALA A 166 6.96 -5.19 -24.39
N ALA A 167 7.71 -4.67 -25.37
CA ALA A 167 8.90 -5.31 -25.91
C ALA A 167 10.17 -5.11 -25.06
N GLY A 168 10.18 -4.16 -24.12
CA GLY A 168 11.35 -3.88 -23.29
C GLY A 168 12.02 -2.53 -23.52
N ASN A 169 11.53 -1.72 -24.47
CA ASN A 169 12.16 -0.46 -24.84
C ASN A 169 11.69 0.67 -23.93
N PHE A 170 12.63 1.44 -23.41
CA PHE A 170 12.37 2.58 -22.53
C PHE A 170 12.37 3.88 -23.32
N VAL A 171 11.31 4.67 -23.12
CA VAL A 171 11.27 6.07 -23.55
C VAL A 171 12.11 6.89 -22.56
N PRO A 172 12.98 7.80 -23.02
CA PRO A 172 13.75 8.65 -22.12
C PRO A 172 12.86 9.38 -21.11
N PRO A 173 13.20 9.35 -19.80
CA PRO A 173 12.34 9.89 -18.76
C PRO A 173 12.21 11.40 -18.81
N MET A 174 11.05 11.89 -18.39
CA MET A 174 10.86 13.31 -18.06
C MET A 174 10.96 13.51 -16.55
N PHE A 175 11.78 14.47 -16.13
CA PHE A 175 11.87 14.91 -14.75
C PHE A 175 11.05 16.18 -14.54
N VAL A 176 10.32 16.26 -13.43
CA VAL A 176 9.59 17.44 -12.98
C VAL A 176 10.18 17.91 -11.66
N PHE A 177 10.95 18.98 -11.72
CA PHE A 177 11.58 19.55 -10.53
C PHE A 177 10.66 20.59 -9.88
N PRO A 178 10.46 20.54 -8.54
CA PRO A 178 9.59 21.46 -7.79
C PRO A 178 10.19 22.87 -7.66
N ARG A 179 10.30 23.59 -8.77
CA ARG A 179 10.90 24.93 -8.85
C ARG A 179 10.37 25.71 -10.04
N LYS A 180 10.51 27.03 -10.01
CA LYS A 180 10.07 27.91 -11.12
C LYS A 180 11.14 28.16 -12.17
N LYS A 181 12.41 28.23 -11.76
CA LYS A 181 13.53 28.56 -12.65
C LYS A 181 14.19 27.29 -13.12
N GLU A 182 14.56 27.24 -14.40
CA GLU A 182 15.40 26.19 -14.93
C GLU A 182 16.73 26.06 -14.15
N ASN A 183 17.25 24.85 -14.10
CA ASN A 183 18.62 24.57 -13.66
C ASN A 183 19.12 23.32 -14.35
N LEU A 184 19.94 23.52 -15.38
CA LEU A 184 20.49 22.46 -16.20
C LEU A 184 21.38 21.49 -15.41
N ARG A 185 21.97 21.95 -14.29
CA ARG A 185 22.80 21.09 -13.41
C ARG A 185 22.02 19.92 -12.80
N LEU A 186 20.69 20.03 -12.70
CA LEU A 186 19.85 18.94 -12.17
C LEU A 186 19.72 17.77 -13.14
N MET A 187 20.15 17.95 -14.39
CA MET A 187 20.17 16.92 -15.43
C MET A 187 21.61 16.51 -15.78
N GLU A 188 22.62 16.95 -15.01
CA GLU A 188 23.98 16.42 -15.13
C GLU A 188 23.94 14.91 -14.88
N ASP A 189 24.60 14.15 -15.77
CA ASP A 189 24.64 12.69 -15.76
C ASP A 189 23.27 11.98 -15.86
N ALA A 190 22.22 12.69 -16.27
CA ALA A 190 20.94 12.06 -16.58
C ALA A 190 21.07 11.12 -17.80
N PHE A 191 20.21 10.11 -17.85
CA PHE A 191 20.20 9.16 -18.97
C PHE A 191 20.03 9.89 -20.32
N PRO A 192 20.77 9.52 -21.38
CA PRO A 192 20.68 10.21 -22.67
C PRO A 192 19.25 10.34 -23.20
N GLY A 193 18.90 11.53 -23.68
CA GLY A 193 17.55 11.85 -24.16
C GLY A 193 16.55 12.25 -23.07
N SER A 194 16.90 12.07 -21.79
CA SER A 194 16.06 12.56 -20.69
C SER A 194 15.95 14.08 -20.74
N PHE A 195 14.81 14.62 -20.30
CA PHE A 195 14.60 16.05 -20.26
C PHE A 195 13.87 16.47 -18.98
N ALA A 196 13.95 17.76 -18.67
CA ALA A 196 13.38 18.32 -17.46
C ALA A 196 12.31 19.35 -17.76
N THR A 197 11.32 19.40 -16.89
CA THR A 197 10.38 20.50 -16.74
C THR A 197 10.43 21.02 -15.30
N TYR A 198 9.98 22.25 -15.11
CA TYR A 198 10.12 22.96 -13.85
C TYR A 198 8.78 23.55 -13.46
N HIS A 199 8.19 23.04 -12.38
CA HIS A 199 6.91 23.52 -11.88
C HIS A 199 6.96 23.64 -10.35
N PRO A 200 6.53 24.75 -9.73
CA PRO A 200 6.68 24.96 -8.28
C PRO A 200 6.02 23.90 -7.40
N SER A 201 5.00 23.18 -7.89
CA SER A 201 4.39 22.08 -7.13
C SER A 201 5.20 20.78 -7.17
N GLY A 202 6.04 20.59 -8.19
CA GLY A 202 6.71 19.31 -8.49
C GLY A 202 5.83 18.24 -9.11
N TRP A 203 4.51 18.46 -9.16
CA TRP A 203 3.55 17.51 -9.71
C TRP A 203 3.33 17.74 -11.21
N ILE A 204 3.00 16.67 -11.92
CA ILE A 204 2.54 16.74 -13.30
C ILE A 204 1.13 17.34 -13.32
N ASN A 205 0.91 18.22 -14.28
CA ASN A 205 -0.40 18.74 -14.63
C ASN A 205 -0.67 18.43 -16.10
N LYS A 206 -1.86 18.79 -16.58
CA LYS A 206 -2.29 18.54 -17.95
C LYS A 206 -1.31 19.11 -18.98
N GLU A 207 -0.81 20.31 -18.75
CA GLU A 207 0.10 21.00 -19.66
C GLU A 207 1.47 20.30 -19.76
N LEU A 208 2.02 19.89 -18.62
CA LEU A 208 3.27 19.12 -18.54
C LEU A 208 3.12 17.74 -19.17
N PHE A 209 1.99 17.06 -18.94
CA PHE A 209 1.71 15.77 -19.56
C PHE A 209 1.61 15.89 -21.08
N ILE A 210 0.95 16.93 -21.61
CA ILE A 210 0.91 17.18 -23.06
C ILE A 210 2.32 17.48 -23.60
N HIS A 211 3.15 18.19 -22.83
CA HIS A 211 4.54 18.43 -23.21
C HIS A 211 5.33 17.12 -23.32
N TRP A 212 5.19 16.23 -22.33
CA TRP A 212 5.74 14.89 -22.39
C TRP A 212 5.21 14.09 -23.57
N PHE A 213 3.89 14.08 -23.79
CA PHE A 213 3.25 13.29 -24.84
C PHE A 213 3.75 13.68 -26.25
N LYS A 214 4.06 14.96 -26.49
CA LYS A 214 4.69 15.39 -27.74
C LYS A 214 6.07 14.75 -27.94
N ARG A 215 6.89 14.68 -26.89
CA ARG A 215 8.20 14.01 -26.92
C ARG A 215 8.06 12.50 -27.11
N PHE A 216 7.03 11.91 -26.51
CA PHE A 216 6.70 10.51 -26.72
C PHE A 216 6.41 10.23 -28.20
N VAL A 217 5.58 11.04 -28.87
CA VAL A 217 5.26 10.88 -30.31
C VAL A 217 6.49 11.06 -31.20
N GLU A 218 7.46 11.88 -30.81
CA GLU A 218 8.74 12.02 -31.53
C GLU A 218 9.64 10.78 -31.38
N TYR A 219 9.49 10.03 -30.29
CA TYR A 219 10.29 8.85 -29.98
C TYR A 219 9.69 7.55 -30.52
N SER A 220 8.36 7.38 -30.38
CA SER A 220 7.62 6.14 -30.60
C SER A 220 7.37 5.83 -32.07
#